data_AF-A0AAE5C4H1-F1
#
_entry.id   AF-A0AAE5C4H1-F1
#
_cell.length_a   1.000
_cell.length_b   1.000
_cell.length_c   1.000
_cell.angle_alpha   90.00
_cell.angle_beta   90.00
_cell.angle_gamma   90.00
#
_symmetry.space_group_name_H-M   'P 1'
#
loop_
_entity.id
_entity.type
_entity.pdbx_description
1 polymer ?
#
loop_
_entity_poly.entity_id
_entity_poly.type
_entity_poly.pdbx_seq_one_letter_code
_entity_poly.pdbx_strand_id
1 'polypeptide(L)'
;MPLHLVGENIDKTRAFRQAEAGKLVHLMRGIYVDADEDVDQTVRIHAVRIAKYLYPNAYLSAASAVLLGPMRDGRLFLTGRRVQRQRIRTLEIIQNKAPDHPSVAQAVVGDDLGELRVHVSSLRQRFLEAFRIRSEHAASFDETMKEGISARLIDEYGGAEAAADAVFKLARDNDWLDEGRAADRFLKQKPAARIAVTNQAALDLIVAWHGAPIGNLMHDGFEWRWRAANPDGPPLVRQSTPGRLPPFIESLLPEGWLNRVLNSPDERVELRTGKRYMSNITIVERAAELADLPADILLTRLNSFATDHIFTGAYAGPGRGDIQDSFEQNLARMFATGATPRLSGVQIKAPMFLDADGTLMPATGKPFTHILKPAGTSGFEALPAIEWQSMELARAAGFTVPEIALVAMPDGMPAALVVERFDIRTSLDDRRCLALEDMTSVLGVRAEDKYTGTMERIAGALRTLSTDADADLLLLLRRALFAWLIADGDMHLKNMAVLKIAEPRRRDFSSVRMAPLYDAVTTRVFPNLQHDRMALKITGKDERLKRADFKRFASTAGIPAVAADAAMDQLVAALRRGLEQLAPPPRLTDGSVGAERAAVMREIVGERLRTFD
;
A
#
# COMPACT_ATOMS: atom_id res chain seq x y z
N MET A 1 46.04 3.71 24.05
CA MET A 1 45.02 4.71 24.43
C MET A 1 45.17 5.82 23.41
N PRO A 2 44.16 6.13 22.62
CA PRO A 2 44.33 7.02 21.47
C PRO A 2 44.65 8.47 21.88
N LEU A 3 44.13 8.94 23.03
CA LEU A 3 44.42 10.28 23.59
C LEU A 3 45.27 10.23 24.87
N HIS A 4 46.29 11.08 24.93
CA HIS A 4 47.18 11.26 26.06
C HIS A 4 47.16 12.71 26.58
N LEU A 5 46.85 12.89 27.86
CA LEU A 5 46.77 14.16 28.57
C LEU A 5 47.79 14.17 29.71
N VAL A 6 48.77 15.06 29.63
CA VAL A 6 49.84 15.17 30.63
C VAL A 6 49.25 15.50 32.01
N GLY A 7 49.58 14.70 33.00
CA GLY A 7 49.07 14.85 34.37
C GLY A 7 47.75 14.14 34.65
N GLU A 8 47.08 13.60 33.62
CA GLU A 8 45.87 12.77 33.77
C GLU A 8 46.19 11.30 33.51
N ASN A 9 46.75 10.98 32.33
CA ASN A 9 47.01 9.59 31.91
C ASN A 9 48.43 9.35 31.34
N ILE A 10 49.28 10.38 31.30
CA ILE A 10 50.70 10.27 30.96
C ILE A 10 51.52 11.31 31.74
N ASP A 11 52.77 11.00 32.12
CA ASP A 11 53.68 11.97 32.70
C ASP A 11 54.42 12.79 31.62
N LYS A 12 54.84 14.02 31.98
CA LYS A 12 55.46 14.97 31.04
C LYS A 12 56.73 14.43 30.39
N THR A 13 57.57 13.73 31.15
CA THR A 13 58.87 13.23 30.67
C THR A 13 58.67 12.08 29.70
N ARG A 14 57.72 11.17 29.97
CA ARG A 14 57.35 10.08 29.07
C ARG A 14 56.68 10.58 27.81
N ALA A 15 55.76 11.54 27.90
CA ALA A 15 55.11 12.14 26.73
C ALA A 15 56.13 12.79 25.79
N PHE A 16 57.10 13.54 26.34
CA PHE A 16 58.17 14.15 25.55
C PHE A 16 59.05 13.10 24.84
N ARG A 17 59.53 12.09 25.57
CA ARG A 17 60.35 11.01 24.98
C ARG A 17 59.62 10.22 23.90
N GLN A 18 58.33 9.92 24.11
CA GLN A 18 57.54 9.18 23.12
C GLN A 18 57.22 10.02 21.88
N ALA A 19 57.06 11.34 22.04
CA ALA A 19 56.94 12.25 20.90
C ALA A 19 58.24 12.38 20.10
N GLU A 20 59.41 12.48 20.76
CA GLU A 20 60.72 12.46 20.09
C GLU A 20 60.96 11.15 19.33
N ALA A 21 60.49 10.02 19.88
CA ALA A 21 60.55 8.72 19.23
C ALA A 21 59.51 8.53 18.12
N GLY A 22 58.71 9.55 17.78
CA GLY A 22 57.69 9.51 16.73
C GLY A 22 56.44 8.69 17.07
N LYS A 23 56.29 8.24 18.32
CA LYS A 23 55.15 7.42 18.75
C LYS A 23 53.92 8.24 19.15
N LEU A 24 54.12 9.52 19.48
CA LEU A 24 53.05 10.44 19.84
C LEU A 24 53.13 11.71 19.00
N VAL A 25 51.98 12.17 18.53
CA VAL A 25 51.82 13.48 17.88
C VAL A 25 51.43 14.50 18.95
N HIS A 26 52.30 15.48 19.20
CA HIS A 26 51.98 16.60 20.08
C HIS A 26 50.99 17.55 19.40
N LEU A 27 49.86 17.82 20.07
CA LEU A 27 48.84 18.75 19.58
C LEU A 27 49.02 20.12 20.21
N MET A 28 48.91 20.22 21.53
CA MET A 28 49.15 21.45 22.29
C MET A 28 49.04 21.25 23.80
N ARG A 29 49.69 22.10 24.61
CA ARG A 29 49.47 22.25 26.06
C ARG A 29 49.40 20.91 26.83
N GLY A 30 50.28 19.96 26.50
CA GLY A 30 50.30 18.66 27.16
C GLY A 30 49.29 17.64 26.62
N ILE A 31 48.70 17.89 25.44
CA ILE A 31 47.80 17.00 24.72
C ILE A 31 48.59 16.32 23.60
N TYR A 32 48.55 15.00 23.59
CA TYR A 32 49.21 14.13 22.63
C TYR A 32 48.22 13.07 22.13
N VAL A 33 48.38 12.64 20.88
CA VAL A 33 47.63 11.53 20.29
C VAL A 33 48.61 10.49 19.78
N ASP A 34 48.23 9.20 19.82
CA ASP A 34 49.05 8.13 19.26
C ASP A 34 49.30 8.38 17.77
N ALA A 35 50.54 8.17 17.32
CA ALA A 35 50.92 8.44 15.93
C ALA A 35 50.28 7.45 14.93
N ASP A 36 49.90 6.26 15.41
CA ASP A 36 49.26 5.22 14.59
C ASP A 36 47.73 5.39 14.47
N GLU A 37 47.14 6.38 15.17
CA GLU A 37 45.70 6.64 15.20
C GLU A 37 45.30 7.80 14.27
N ASP A 38 44.04 7.82 13.85
CA ASP A 38 43.48 9.01 13.18
C ASP A 38 43.37 10.15 14.20
N VAL A 39 44.29 11.10 14.09
CA VAL A 39 44.41 12.26 14.98
C VAL A 39 43.16 13.13 14.97
N ASP A 40 42.53 13.31 13.81
CA ASP A 40 41.36 14.18 13.67
C ASP A 40 40.12 13.51 14.27
N GLN A 41 39.96 12.21 14.05
CA GLN A 41 38.89 11.43 14.66
C GLN A 41 39.04 11.34 16.18
N THR A 42 40.25 11.08 16.67
CA THR A 42 40.57 11.01 18.12
C THR A 42 40.23 12.33 18.82
N VAL A 43 40.62 13.47 18.22
CA VAL A 43 40.31 14.79 18.77
C VAL A 43 38.81 15.06 18.83
N ARG A 44 38.03 14.57 17.84
CA ARG A 44 36.57 14.72 17.85
C ARG A 44 35.89 13.84 18.91
N ILE A 45 36.28 12.57 19.02
CA ILE A 45 35.73 11.62 20.01
C ILE A 45 35.95 12.15 21.43
N HIS A 46 37.16 12.65 21.72
CA HIS A 46 37.53 13.12 23.05
C HIS A 46 37.37 14.63 23.26
N ALA A 47 36.62 15.33 22.40
CA ALA A 47 36.53 16.78 22.39
C ALA A 47 36.12 17.39 23.75
N VAL A 48 35.14 16.79 24.43
CA VAL A 48 34.68 17.25 25.75
C VAL A 48 35.74 17.05 26.83
N ARG A 49 36.46 15.92 26.79
CA ARG A 49 37.55 15.62 27.73
C ARG A 49 38.72 16.59 27.54
N ILE A 50 39.10 16.84 26.28
CA ILE A 50 40.11 17.84 25.91
C ILE A 50 39.71 19.23 26.42
N ALA A 51 38.45 19.62 26.19
CA ALA A 51 37.93 20.90 26.64
C ALA A 51 37.93 21.04 28.17
N LYS A 52 37.52 20.00 28.90
CA LYS A 52 37.57 19.99 30.37
C LYS A 52 39.00 20.15 30.89
N TYR A 53 39.97 19.47 30.27
CA TYR A 53 41.38 19.56 30.63
C TYR A 53 41.93 20.98 30.40
N LEU A 54 41.60 21.61 29.28
CA LEU A 54 42.06 22.97 28.95
C LEU A 54 41.32 24.08 29.73
N TYR A 55 40.05 23.85 30.07
CA TYR A 55 39.15 24.84 30.65
C TYR A 55 38.39 24.28 31.86
N PRO A 56 39.08 23.94 32.97
CA PRO A 56 38.47 23.20 34.09
C PRO A 56 37.36 23.97 34.82
N ASN A 57 37.34 25.30 34.69
CA ASN A 57 36.33 26.18 35.31
C ASN A 57 35.24 26.64 34.31
N ALA A 58 35.17 26.05 33.12
CA ALA A 58 34.14 26.33 32.12
C ALA A 58 33.07 25.22 32.13
N TYR A 59 31.90 25.54 31.59
CA TYR A 59 30.81 24.57 31.40
C TYR A 59 30.42 24.48 29.92
N LEU A 60 29.92 23.32 29.48
CA LEU A 60 29.37 23.18 28.13
C LEU A 60 28.12 24.06 28.03
N SER A 61 28.03 24.85 26.96
CA SER A 61 26.91 25.75 26.70
C SER A 61 26.39 25.58 25.28
N ALA A 62 25.31 26.27 24.96
CA ALA A 62 24.69 26.28 23.64
C ALA A 62 24.37 24.86 23.13
N ALA A 63 24.49 24.60 21.83
CA ALA A 63 24.26 23.27 21.26
C ALA A 63 25.14 22.17 21.88
N SER A 64 26.36 22.48 22.30
CA SER A 64 27.26 21.50 22.94
C SER A 64 26.74 20.99 24.28
N ALA A 65 25.94 21.78 25.00
CA ALA A 65 25.25 21.33 26.21
C ALA A 65 24.09 20.36 25.90
N VAL A 66 23.48 20.45 24.71
CA VAL A 66 22.46 19.50 24.22
C VAL A 66 23.09 18.19 23.78
N LEU A 67 24.12 18.31 22.94
CA LEU A 67 24.79 17.17 22.32
C LEU A 67 25.72 16.43 23.28
N LEU A 68 26.10 17.07 24.41
CA LEU A 68 27.17 16.61 25.29
C LEU A 68 28.46 16.33 24.51
N GLY A 69 28.74 17.18 23.52
CA GLY A 69 29.75 16.96 22.49
C GLY A 69 29.90 18.14 21.53
N PRO A 70 30.87 18.08 20.59
CA PRO A 70 31.02 19.07 19.55
C PRO A 70 29.89 18.97 18.52
N MET A 71 29.64 20.05 17.80
CA MET A 71 28.78 20.05 16.61
C MET A 71 29.43 19.25 15.47
N ARG A 72 28.63 18.88 14.46
CA ARG A 72 29.09 18.13 13.28
C ARG A 72 30.25 18.81 12.54
N ASP A 73 30.25 20.14 12.50
CA ASP A 73 31.29 20.96 11.90
C ASP A 73 32.58 21.06 12.74
N GLY A 74 32.60 20.46 13.93
CA GLY A 74 33.75 20.44 14.84
C GLY A 74 33.78 21.57 15.87
N ARG A 75 32.77 22.45 15.93
CA ARG A 75 32.71 23.50 16.96
C ARG A 75 32.22 22.96 18.31
N LEU A 76 32.89 23.34 19.39
CA LEU A 76 32.50 23.01 20.76
C LEU A 76 32.34 24.30 21.57
N PHE A 77 31.14 24.50 22.12
CA PHE A 77 30.80 25.72 22.83
C PHE A 77 30.94 25.57 24.34
N LEU A 78 31.69 26.50 24.93
CA LEU A 78 31.91 26.64 26.36
C LEU A 78 31.49 28.02 26.84
N THR A 79 31.16 28.10 28.11
CA THR A 79 31.00 29.37 28.81
C THR A 79 31.87 29.42 30.06
N GLY A 80 32.55 30.55 30.29
CA GLY A 80 33.37 30.76 31.48
C GLY A 80 33.86 32.20 31.63
N ARG A 81 34.99 32.43 32.30
CA ARG A 81 35.41 33.79 32.68
C ARG A 81 35.93 34.67 31.55
N ARG A 82 36.34 34.09 30.42
CA ARG A 82 37.01 34.79 29.32
C ARG A 82 36.33 34.47 28.00
N VAL A 83 36.42 35.41 27.06
CA VAL A 83 36.09 35.16 25.65
C VAL A 83 37.36 34.72 24.95
N GLN A 84 37.39 33.52 24.39
CA GLN A 84 38.55 33.01 23.65
C GLN A 84 38.15 31.88 22.70
N ARG A 85 38.94 31.72 21.64
CA ARG A 85 38.76 30.66 20.63
C ARG A 85 40.06 29.90 20.49
N GLN A 86 39.98 28.57 20.47
CA GLN A 86 41.13 27.72 20.28
C GLN A 86 40.80 26.61 19.29
N ARG A 87 41.55 26.54 18.21
CA ARG A 87 41.49 25.43 17.27
C ARG A 87 42.56 24.40 17.62
N ILE A 88 42.17 23.13 17.59
CA ILE A 88 43.02 21.96 17.74
C ILE A 88 42.59 21.00 16.64
N ARG A 89 43.36 20.93 15.54
CA ARG A 89 43.02 20.09 14.39
C ARG A 89 41.60 20.40 13.87
N THR A 90 40.71 19.41 13.78
CA THR A 90 39.31 19.57 13.35
C THR A 90 38.36 20.06 14.44
N LEU A 91 38.82 20.19 15.70
CA LEU A 91 38.04 20.71 16.81
C LEU A 91 38.30 22.20 16.99
N GLU A 92 37.23 22.95 17.16
CA GLU A 92 37.28 24.38 17.46
C GLU A 92 36.51 24.70 18.73
N ILE A 93 37.24 24.99 19.80
CA ILE A 93 36.66 25.33 21.10
C ILE A 93 36.40 26.83 21.13
N ILE A 94 35.14 27.20 21.33
CA ILE A 94 34.67 28.58 21.40
C ILE A 94 34.16 28.82 22.81
N GLN A 95 34.90 29.61 23.59
CA GLN A 95 34.50 30.00 24.94
C GLN A 95 33.94 31.42 24.94
N ASN A 96 32.72 31.57 25.43
CA ASN A 96 32.09 32.86 25.68
C ASN A 96 32.13 33.24 27.17
N LYS A 97 31.94 34.53 27.46
CA LYS A 97 31.86 35.04 28.81
C LYS A 97 30.56 34.59 29.46
N ALA A 98 30.65 34.04 30.68
CA ALA A 98 29.50 33.71 31.51
C ALA A 98 28.68 34.95 31.83
N PRO A 99 27.35 34.82 31.88
CA PRO A 99 26.52 35.88 32.44
C PRO A 99 26.76 35.98 33.95
N ASP A 100 26.21 37.03 34.57
CA ASP A 100 26.52 37.34 35.98
C ASP A 100 25.93 36.29 36.95
N HIS A 101 24.81 35.68 36.60
CA HIS A 101 24.10 34.68 37.39
C HIS A 101 23.80 33.41 36.56
N PRO A 102 24.83 32.63 36.16
CA PRO A 102 24.65 31.48 35.28
C PRO A 102 23.94 30.35 36.01
N SER A 103 22.95 29.73 35.37
CA SER A 103 22.33 28.50 35.86
C SER A 103 22.94 27.27 35.21
N VAL A 104 23.57 26.39 36.01
CA VAL A 104 24.30 25.20 35.55
C VAL A 104 23.73 23.91 36.15
N ALA A 105 23.93 22.81 35.45
CA ALA A 105 23.61 21.43 35.87
C ALA A 105 24.83 20.52 35.69
N GLN A 106 24.75 19.29 36.18
CA GLN A 106 25.75 18.24 35.97
C GLN A 106 25.30 17.28 34.87
N ALA A 107 26.22 16.87 34.01
CA ALA A 107 26.03 15.80 33.03
C ALA A 107 27.20 14.80 33.08
N VAL A 108 26.94 13.57 32.63
CA VAL A 108 27.96 12.54 32.43
C VAL A 108 28.18 12.39 30.92
N VAL A 109 29.44 12.43 30.50
CA VAL A 109 29.86 12.22 29.10
C VAL A 109 30.80 11.02 29.06
N GLY A 110 30.52 10.06 28.18
CA GLY A 110 31.37 8.89 27.95
C GLY A 110 32.18 9.03 26.68
N ASP A 111 33.43 8.56 26.73
CA ASP A 111 34.28 8.31 25.56
C ASP A 111 35.07 7.01 25.78
N ASP A 112 35.96 6.66 24.85
CA ASP A 112 36.76 5.42 24.93
C ASP A 112 37.76 5.39 26.11
N LEU A 113 37.92 6.50 26.83
CA LEU A 113 38.71 6.58 28.07
C LEU A 113 37.83 6.55 29.33
N GLY A 114 36.53 6.27 29.18
CA GLY A 114 35.56 6.14 30.26
C GLY A 114 34.64 7.35 30.40
N GLU A 115 33.92 7.39 31.52
CA GLU A 115 32.97 8.47 31.82
C GLU A 115 33.64 9.66 32.52
N LEU A 116 33.16 10.88 32.24
CA LEU A 116 33.53 12.07 32.98
C LEU A 116 32.30 12.91 33.32
N ARG A 117 32.30 13.50 34.53
CA ARG A 117 31.30 14.49 34.92
C ARG A 117 31.71 15.88 34.44
N VAL A 118 30.77 16.61 33.85
CA VAL A 118 30.96 17.99 33.37
C VAL A 118 29.81 18.87 33.82
N HIS A 119 30.13 20.14 34.05
CA HIS A 119 29.11 21.17 34.18
C HIS A 119 28.56 21.54 32.79
N VAL A 120 27.25 21.73 32.71
CA VAL A 120 26.55 22.15 31.50
C VAL A 120 25.55 23.27 31.84
N SER A 121 25.18 24.10 30.87
CA SER A 121 24.04 25.02 31.04
C SER A 121 22.79 24.22 31.44
N SER A 122 22.11 24.67 32.49
CA SER A 122 20.81 24.11 32.90
C SER A 122 19.80 24.24 31.77
N LEU A 123 18.69 23.51 31.85
CA LEU A 123 17.70 23.50 30.78
C LEU A 123 17.15 24.91 30.48
N ARG A 124 16.88 25.70 31.53
CA ARG A 124 16.44 27.10 31.41
C ARG A 124 17.52 28.04 30.85
N GLN A 125 18.76 27.91 31.34
CA GLN A 125 19.88 28.72 30.86
C GLN A 125 20.15 28.46 29.38
N ARG A 126 20.15 27.18 29.00
CA ARG A 126 20.35 26.72 27.62
C ARG A 126 19.26 27.23 26.68
N PHE A 127 18.01 27.25 27.15
CA PHE A 127 16.91 27.81 26.37
C PHE A 127 17.10 29.30 26.13
N LEU A 128 17.51 30.08 27.14
CA LEU A 128 17.83 31.50 26.97
C LEU A 128 19.00 31.74 26.02
N GLU A 129 20.04 30.89 26.10
CA GLU A 129 21.20 30.96 25.20
C GLU A 129 20.79 30.84 23.72
N ALA A 130 19.70 30.13 23.41
CA ALA A 130 19.18 29.96 22.05
C ALA A 130 18.57 31.24 21.44
N PHE A 131 18.29 32.26 22.24
CA PHE A 131 17.71 33.52 21.80
C PHE A 131 18.70 34.70 21.86
N ARG A 132 19.95 34.46 22.26
CA ARG A 132 21.00 35.50 22.37
C ARG A 132 21.20 36.22 21.04
N ILE A 133 20.92 37.52 21.03
CA ILE A 133 21.00 38.35 19.82
C ILE A 133 22.47 38.44 19.36
N ARG A 134 22.70 38.19 18.06
CA ARG A 134 24.04 38.25 17.41
C ARG A 134 25.12 37.38 18.09
N SER A 135 24.73 36.24 18.65
CA SER A 135 25.66 35.29 19.28
C SER A 135 25.83 34.01 18.47
N GLU A 136 27.07 33.53 18.34
CA GLU A 136 27.35 32.19 17.80
C GLU A 136 26.69 31.09 18.65
N HIS A 137 26.38 31.34 19.93
CA HIS A 137 25.60 30.42 20.75
C HIS A 137 24.18 30.24 20.21
N ALA A 138 23.47 31.34 19.93
CA ALA A 138 22.12 31.28 19.39
C ALA A 138 22.12 30.65 17.99
N ALA A 139 23.12 30.98 17.16
CA ALA A 139 23.28 30.39 15.82
C ALA A 139 23.61 28.88 15.85
N SER A 140 24.05 28.35 16.99
CA SER A 140 24.31 26.91 17.14
C SER A 140 23.03 26.09 17.35
N PHE A 141 21.93 26.70 17.77
CA PHE A 141 20.66 26.01 17.97
C PHE A 141 19.84 25.98 16.68
N ASP A 142 19.48 24.78 16.25
CA ASP A 142 18.37 24.62 15.30
C ASP A 142 17.02 24.67 16.04
N GLU A 143 15.93 24.80 15.28
CA GLU A 143 14.58 24.85 15.84
C GLU A 143 14.19 23.55 16.56
N THR A 144 14.70 22.39 16.13
CA THR A 144 14.43 21.11 16.78
C THR A 144 15.03 21.05 18.19
N MET A 145 16.24 21.58 18.38
CA MET A 145 16.85 21.69 19.70
C MET A 145 16.06 22.64 20.60
N LYS A 146 15.58 23.78 20.07
CA LYS A 146 14.73 24.71 20.83
C LYS A 146 13.40 24.07 21.24
N GLU A 147 12.74 23.36 20.33
CA GLU A 147 11.51 22.61 20.61
C GLU A 147 11.72 21.50 21.65
N GLY A 148 12.81 20.72 21.53
CA GLY A 148 13.13 19.67 22.49
C GLY A 148 13.41 20.21 23.90
N ILE A 149 14.09 21.35 24.00
CA ILE A 149 14.31 22.04 25.28
C ILE A 149 12.98 22.60 25.82
N SER A 150 12.16 23.22 24.95
CA SER A 150 10.84 23.76 25.28
C SER A 150 9.91 22.67 25.86
N ALA A 151 9.78 21.52 25.18
CA ALA A 151 8.95 20.42 25.64
C ALA A 151 9.38 19.89 27.02
N ARG A 152 10.68 19.77 27.26
CA ARG A 152 11.21 19.36 28.56
C ARG A 152 10.99 20.40 29.66
N LEU A 153 11.05 21.69 29.33
CA LEU A 153 10.73 22.76 30.27
C LEU A 153 9.24 22.75 30.64
N ILE A 154 8.36 22.56 29.64
CA ILE A 154 6.92 22.45 29.87
C ILE A 154 6.61 21.27 30.80
N ASP A 155 7.26 20.13 30.57
CA ASP A 155 7.15 18.94 31.43
C ASP A 155 7.68 19.21 32.85
N GLU A 156 8.89 19.79 32.99
CA GLU A 156 9.51 20.09 34.28
C GLU A 156 8.69 21.06 35.15
N TYR A 157 8.04 22.05 34.53
CA TYR A 157 7.28 23.10 35.23
C TYR A 157 5.75 22.89 35.18
N GLY A 158 5.28 21.78 34.61
CA GLY A 158 3.86 21.41 34.56
C GLY A 158 2.98 22.27 33.63
N GLY A 159 3.58 23.07 32.74
CA GLY A 159 2.85 23.91 31.79
C GLY A 159 3.71 24.99 31.13
N ALA A 160 3.26 25.48 29.97
CA ALA A 160 3.95 26.51 29.19
C ALA A 160 4.09 27.85 29.91
N GLU A 161 3.07 28.25 30.68
CA GLU A 161 3.10 29.50 31.44
C GLU A 161 4.11 29.44 32.59
N ALA A 162 4.08 28.37 33.39
CA ALA A 162 5.02 28.16 34.48
C ALA A 162 6.47 28.00 33.99
N ALA A 163 6.68 27.32 32.85
CA ALA A 163 7.97 27.22 32.18
C ALA A 163 8.48 28.58 31.72
N ALA A 164 7.62 29.40 31.10
CA ALA A 164 7.96 30.73 30.65
C ALA A 164 8.34 31.65 31.81
N ASP A 165 7.59 31.65 32.90
CA ASP A 165 7.90 32.43 34.11
C ASP A 165 9.25 32.02 34.71
N ALA A 166 9.52 30.72 34.79
CA ALA A 166 10.76 30.17 35.33
C ALA A 166 11.99 30.55 34.49
N VAL A 167 11.84 30.59 33.17
CA VAL A 167 12.86 31.04 32.21
C VAL A 167 13.03 32.57 32.27
N PHE A 168 11.93 33.31 32.30
CA PHE A 168 11.94 34.77 32.30
C PHE A 168 12.56 35.34 33.58
N LYS A 169 12.33 34.69 34.73
CA LYS A 169 13.02 35.01 35.99
C LYS A 169 14.53 34.93 35.84
N LEU A 170 15.05 33.85 35.26
CA LEU A 170 16.49 33.68 35.02
C LEU A 170 17.02 34.72 34.02
N ALA A 171 16.23 35.09 33.02
CA ALA A 171 16.57 36.15 32.08
C ALA A 171 16.72 37.50 32.79
N ARG A 172 15.78 37.85 33.68
CA ARG A 172 15.85 39.08 34.49
C ARG A 172 17.07 39.11 35.39
N ASP A 173 17.38 37.99 36.05
CA ASP A 173 18.54 37.90 36.94
C ASP A 173 19.87 38.08 36.16
N ASN A 174 19.89 37.89 34.84
CA ASN A 174 21.06 38.06 33.98
C ASN A 174 21.00 39.29 33.05
N ASP A 175 20.02 40.18 33.21
CA ASP A 175 19.74 41.33 32.32
C ASP A 175 19.54 40.94 30.84
N TRP A 176 18.89 39.80 30.60
CA TRP A 176 18.58 39.22 29.28
C TRP A 176 17.09 39.35 28.95
N LEU A 177 16.55 40.57 29.07
CA LEU A 177 15.11 40.81 28.97
C LEU A 177 14.55 40.57 27.55
N ASP A 178 15.34 40.80 26.52
CA ASP A 178 14.90 40.59 25.13
C ASP A 178 14.91 39.09 24.77
N GLU A 179 15.93 38.35 25.21
CA GLU A 179 15.97 36.89 25.13
C GLU A 179 14.84 36.26 25.94
N GLY A 180 14.57 36.78 27.14
CA GLY A 180 13.44 36.37 27.96
C GLY A 180 12.10 36.56 27.24
N ARG A 181 11.87 37.71 26.60
CA ARG A 181 10.65 37.98 25.81
C ARG A 181 10.55 37.10 24.56
N ALA A 182 11.66 36.78 23.92
CA ALA A 182 11.67 35.86 22.78
C ALA A 182 11.36 34.41 23.21
N ALA A 183 11.97 33.96 24.31
CA ALA A 183 11.72 32.65 24.90
C ALA A 183 10.27 32.50 25.40
N ASP A 184 9.71 33.54 26.01
CA ASP A 184 8.31 33.60 26.46
C ASP A 184 7.34 33.41 25.28
N ARG A 185 7.54 34.16 24.19
CA ARG A 185 6.74 34.00 22.97
C ARG A 185 6.86 32.60 22.38
N PHE A 186 8.06 32.01 22.41
CA PHE A 186 8.29 30.66 21.89
C PHE A 186 7.58 29.59 22.73
N LEU A 187 7.64 29.68 24.06
CA LEU A 187 6.99 28.73 24.97
C LEU A 187 5.46 28.82 24.92
N LYS A 188 4.92 30.03 24.72
CA LYS A 188 3.47 30.29 24.71
C LYS A 188 2.82 30.13 23.33
N GLN A 189 3.58 30.13 22.25
CA GLN A 189 3.07 29.75 20.93
C GLN A 189 2.72 28.26 20.95
N LYS A 190 1.45 27.92 20.69
CA LYS A 190 1.07 26.53 20.38
C LYS A 190 2.02 26.06 19.28
N PRO A 191 2.74 24.93 19.44
CA PRO A 191 3.62 24.45 18.40
C PRO A 191 2.81 24.34 17.12
N ALA A 192 3.14 25.18 16.13
CA ALA A 192 2.62 25.00 14.79
C ALA A 192 2.94 23.56 14.41
N ALA A 193 1.92 22.83 13.95
CA ALA A 193 2.09 21.47 13.49
C ALA A 193 3.37 21.39 12.66
N ARG A 194 4.31 20.55 13.11
CA ARG A 194 5.58 20.22 12.47
C ARG A 194 5.50 20.52 10.97
N ILE A 195 6.34 21.42 10.45
CA ILE A 195 6.86 21.16 9.11
C ILE A 195 7.92 20.10 9.33
N ALA A 196 7.45 18.86 9.50
CA ALA A 196 8.30 17.74 9.22
C ALA A 196 8.81 17.98 7.80
N VAL A 197 10.10 17.82 7.56
CA VAL A 197 10.55 17.43 6.22
C VAL A 197 9.97 16.02 6.03
N THR A 198 8.65 15.95 5.83
CA THR A 198 8.00 14.75 5.36
C THR A 198 8.59 14.56 3.99
N ASN A 199 9.22 13.40 3.81
CA ASN A 199 9.39 12.89 2.47
C ASN A 199 8.03 13.04 1.78
N GLN A 200 7.92 13.90 0.76
CA GLN A 200 6.64 14.11 0.07
C GLN A 200 6.16 12.83 -0.63
N ALA A 201 7.06 11.86 -0.79
CA ALA A 201 6.79 10.52 -1.26
C ALA A 201 6.28 9.57 -0.15
N ALA A 202 6.26 10.01 1.11
CA ALA A 202 5.63 9.29 2.19
C ALA A 202 4.09 9.34 2.06
N LEU A 203 3.45 8.30 2.55
CA LEU A 203 2.02 8.07 2.52
C LEU A 203 1.58 7.47 3.85
N ASP A 204 0.42 7.91 4.31
CA ASP A 204 -0.35 7.24 5.35
C ASP A 204 -1.82 7.28 4.91
N LEU A 205 -2.31 6.15 4.41
CA LEU A 205 -3.63 6.01 3.83
C LEU A 205 -4.50 5.15 4.75
N ILE A 206 -5.68 5.64 5.06
CA ILE A 206 -6.70 4.88 5.77
C ILE A 206 -7.35 3.92 4.79
N VAL A 207 -7.28 2.62 5.09
CA VAL A 207 -8.02 1.59 4.37
C VAL A 207 -9.27 1.27 5.18
N ALA A 208 -10.43 1.37 4.54
CA ALA A 208 -11.72 1.04 5.10
C ALA A 208 -12.42 -0.05 4.27
N TRP A 209 -13.22 -0.87 4.94
CA TRP A 209 -13.97 -1.98 4.36
C TRP A 209 -15.44 -1.83 4.74
N HIS A 210 -16.31 -1.71 3.72
CA HIS A 210 -17.73 -1.35 3.90
C HIS A 210 -17.92 -0.08 4.74
N GLY A 211 -17.06 0.93 4.50
CA GLY A 211 -17.09 2.24 5.17
C GLY A 211 -16.45 2.29 6.55
N ALA A 212 -16.07 1.15 7.15
CA ALA A 212 -15.40 1.11 8.45
C ALA A 212 -13.87 1.04 8.29
N PRO A 213 -13.08 1.93 8.92
CA PRO A 213 -11.63 1.83 8.92
C PRO A 213 -11.13 0.48 9.48
N ILE A 214 -10.28 -0.21 8.71
CA ILE A 214 -9.68 -1.50 9.10
C ILE A 214 -8.17 -1.39 9.35
N GLY A 215 -7.53 -0.29 8.95
CA GLY A 215 -6.12 -0.04 9.23
C GLY A 215 -5.52 1.09 8.40
N ASN A 216 -4.21 1.26 8.53
CA ASN A 216 -3.39 2.21 7.80
C ASN A 216 -2.41 1.50 6.88
N LEU A 217 -2.39 1.89 5.62
CA LEU A 217 -1.37 1.55 4.64
C LEU A 217 -0.38 2.70 4.54
N MET A 218 0.86 2.45 4.96
CA MET A 218 1.90 3.47 5.04
C MET A 218 3.00 3.18 4.02
N HIS A 219 3.62 4.23 3.50
CA HIS A 219 4.86 4.16 2.73
C HIS A 219 5.76 5.29 3.21
N ASP A 220 7.03 5.05 3.52
CA ASP A 220 7.95 6.10 4.00
C ASP A 220 8.83 6.72 2.89
N GLY A 221 8.64 6.24 1.67
CA GLY A 221 9.43 6.57 0.49
C GLY A 221 10.41 5.48 0.08
N PHE A 222 10.56 4.45 0.91
CA PHE A 222 11.37 3.27 0.62
C PHE A 222 10.52 2.00 0.60
N GLU A 223 9.66 1.81 1.62
CA GLU A 223 8.94 0.54 1.78
C GLU A 223 7.48 0.74 2.21
N TRP A 224 6.65 -0.24 1.86
CA TRP A 224 5.25 -0.33 2.31
C TRP A 224 5.16 -1.00 3.69
N ARG A 225 4.24 -0.52 4.53
CA ARG A 225 3.90 -1.11 5.84
C ARG A 225 2.40 -1.10 6.06
N TRP A 226 1.87 -2.22 6.55
CA TRP A 226 0.46 -2.32 6.95
C TRP A 226 0.32 -2.31 8.47
N ARG A 227 -0.58 -1.48 8.99
CA ARG A 227 -0.96 -1.46 10.41
C ARG A 227 -2.47 -1.66 10.53
N ALA A 228 -2.90 -2.85 10.94
CA ALA A 228 -4.31 -3.13 11.21
C ALA A 228 -4.83 -2.26 12.38
N ALA A 229 -6.05 -1.75 12.26
CA ALA A 229 -6.72 -1.01 13.34
C ALA A 229 -7.21 -1.96 14.44
N ASN A 230 -7.65 -3.16 14.05
CA ASN A 230 -8.02 -4.25 14.95
C ASN A 230 -7.23 -5.52 14.57
N PRO A 231 -6.11 -5.81 15.25
CA PRO A 231 -5.31 -7.02 15.00
C PRO A 231 -6.07 -8.33 15.25
N ASP A 232 -7.11 -8.28 16.07
CA ASP A 232 -7.97 -9.43 16.40
C ASP A 232 -9.15 -9.59 15.41
N GLY A 233 -9.30 -8.69 14.43
CA GLY A 233 -10.35 -8.75 13.42
C GLY A 233 -10.04 -9.69 12.25
N PRO A 234 -10.98 -9.87 11.31
CA PRO A 234 -10.77 -10.71 10.14
C PRO A 234 -9.53 -10.23 9.35
N PRO A 235 -8.54 -11.10 9.09
CA PRO A 235 -7.25 -10.70 8.53
C PRO A 235 -7.36 -10.54 7.00
N LEU A 236 -8.12 -9.54 6.55
CA LEU A 236 -8.34 -9.28 5.13
C LEU A 236 -7.05 -8.78 4.46
N VAL A 237 -6.48 -7.69 4.96
CA VAL A 237 -5.21 -7.14 4.49
C VAL A 237 -4.08 -7.78 5.28
N ARG A 238 -3.17 -8.46 4.57
CA ARG A 238 -2.04 -9.19 5.15
C ARG A 238 -0.76 -8.77 4.46
N GLN A 239 0.24 -8.35 5.24
CA GLN A 239 1.58 -8.09 4.73
C GLN A 239 2.39 -9.38 4.72
N SER A 240 2.25 -10.17 3.66
CA SER A 240 2.95 -11.45 3.51
C SER A 240 4.45 -11.29 3.23
N THR A 241 4.82 -10.17 2.59
CA THR A 241 6.20 -9.85 2.23
C THR A 241 6.56 -8.49 2.82
N PRO A 242 7.48 -8.41 3.80
CA PRO A 242 7.91 -7.15 4.40
C PRO A 242 8.37 -6.14 3.35
N GLY A 243 7.97 -4.90 3.53
CA GLY A 243 8.33 -3.77 2.66
C GLY A 243 7.62 -3.70 1.31
N ARG A 244 6.87 -4.74 0.92
CA ARG A 244 6.02 -4.73 -0.28
C ARG A 244 4.57 -4.36 0.03
N LEU A 245 3.88 -3.88 -0.99
CA LEU A 245 2.45 -3.62 -0.93
C LEU A 245 1.72 -4.92 -0.55
N PRO A 246 0.75 -4.90 0.38
CA PRO A 246 -0.02 -6.09 0.71
C PRO A 246 -0.69 -6.68 -0.55
N PRO A 247 -0.57 -7.99 -0.83
CA PRO A 247 -1.06 -8.57 -2.09
C PRO A 247 -2.55 -8.33 -2.34
N PHE A 248 -3.37 -8.29 -1.28
CA PHE A 248 -4.79 -7.97 -1.41
C PHE A 248 -4.99 -6.56 -1.97
N ILE A 249 -4.23 -5.57 -1.49
CA ILE A 249 -4.31 -4.19 -1.98
C ILE A 249 -3.75 -4.10 -3.41
N GLU A 250 -2.61 -4.74 -3.69
CA GLU A 250 -2.03 -4.82 -5.04
C GLU A 250 -3.05 -5.37 -6.05
N SER A 251 -3.79 -6.41 -5.67
CA SER A 251 -4.76 -7.06 -6.56
C SER A 251 -5.92 -6.15 -6.99
N LEU A 252 -6.24 -5.12 -6.19
CA LEU A 252 -7.30 -4.13 -6.46
C LEU A 252 -6.87 -3.07 -7.47
N LEU A 253 -5.57 -2.91 -7.72
CA LEU A 253 -5.07 -1.84 -8.57
C LEU A 253 -5.40 -2.10 -10.06
N PRO A 254 -5.64 -1.02 -10.84
CA PRO A 254 -5.78 -1.09 -12.28
C PRO A 254 -4.59 -1.73 -13.00
N GLU A 255 -4.88 -2.42 -14.10
CA GLU A 255 -3.87 -2.99 -15.00
C GLU A 255 -4.15 -2.55 -16.46
N GLY A 256 -3.22 -2.87 -17.36
CA GLY A 256 -3.43 -2.77 -18.80
C GLY A 256 -3.86 -1.37 -19.28
N TRP A 257 -5.01 -1.29 -19.96
CA TRP A 257 -5.48 -0.03 -20.55
C TRP A 257 -5.73 1.05 -19.51
N LEU A 258 -6.38 0.72 -18.39
CA LEU A 258 -6.73 1.71 -17.38
C LEU A 258 -5.48 2.30 -16.72
N ASN A 259 -4.48 1.47 -16.43
CA ASN A 259 -3.19 1.94 -15.91
C ASN A 259 -2.49 2.90 -16.88
N ARG A 260 -2.49 2.58 -18.20
CA ARG A 260 -1.93 3.47 -19.23
C ARG A 260 -2.66 4.81 -19.32
N VAL A 261 -3.99 4.79 -19.21
CA VAL A 261 -4.84 5.99 -19.30
C VAL A 261 -4.67 6.89 -18.08
N LEU A 262 -4.60 6.31 -16.89
CA LEU A 262 -4.36 7.06 -15.66
C LEU A 262 -2.95 7.66 -15.61
N ASN A 263 -2.03 7.14 -16.45
CA ASN A 263 -0.63 7.56 -16.52
C ASN A 263 0.02 7.56 -15.13
N SER A 264 -0.37 6.61 -14.28
CA SER A 264 0.11 6.45 -12.91
C SER A 264 1.53 5.86 -12.97
N PRO A 265 2.58 6.64 -12.67
CA PRO A 265 3.96 6.17 -12.82
C PRO A 265 4.34 5.13 -11.75
N ASP A 266 3.63 5.11 -10.61
CA ASP A 266 3.70 4.04 -9.61
C ASP A 266 2.40 3.93 -8.77
N GLU A 267 2.26 2.80 -8.06
CA GLU A 267 1.13 2.40 -7.20
C GLU A 267 0.68 3.48 -6.19
N ARG A 268 1.59 4.30 -5.67
CA ARG A 268 1.34 5.41 -4.73
C ARG A 268 0.45 6.49 -5.32
N VAL A 269 0.68 6.85 -6.58
CA VAL A 269 -0.15 7.87 -7.26
C VAL A 269 -1.56 7.33 -7.46
N GLU A 270 -1.66 6.05 -7.82
CA GLU A 270 -2.94 5.38 -7.99
C GLU A 270 -3.73 5.31 -6.66
N LEU A 271 -3.07 4.92 -5.57
CA LEU A 271 -3.67 4.83 -4.23
C LEU A 271 -4.02 6.20 -3.61
N ARG A 272 -3.38 7.30 -4.05
CA ARG A 272 -3.76 8.67 -3.67
C ARG A 272 -4.99 9.17 -4.43
N THR A 273 -5.09 8.82 -5.70
CA THR A 273 -6.11 9.38 -6.61
C THR A 273 -7.38 8.55 -6.64
N GLY A 274 -7.28 7.23 -6.67
CA GLY A 274 -8.39 6.30 -6.59
C GLY A 274 -8.85 6.10 -5.15
N LYS A 275 -10.13 6.36 -4.86
CA LYS A 275 -10.66 6.23 -3.49
C LYS A 275 -11.50 4.99 -3.24
N ARG A 276 -12.03 4.38 -4.29
CA ARG A 276 -13.01 3.28 -4.23
C ARG A 276 -12.55 2.12 -5.10
N TYR A 277 -12.68 0.90 -4.58
CA TYR A 277 -12.21 -0.33 -5.21
C TYR A 277 -13.28 -1.43 -5.07
N MET A 278 -13.04 -2.58 -5.72
CA MET A 278 -13.84 -3.79 -5.50
C MET A 278 -13.90 -4.17 -4.01
N SER A 279 -14.84 -5.04 -3.65
CA SER A 279 -15.10 -5.51 -2.28
C SER A 279 -15.53 -4.41 -1.29
N ASN A 280 -16.02 -3.28 -1.82
CA ASN A 280 -16.38 -2.09 -1.03
C ASN A 280 -15.19 -1.60 -0.17
N ILE A 281 -13.99 -1.69 -0.76
CA ILE A 281 -12.75 -1.19 -0.17
C ILE A 281 -12.59 0.27 -0.57
N THR A 282 -12.30 1.11 0.42
CA THR A 282 -12.00 2.53 0.20
C THR A 282 -10.66 2.87 0.81
N ILE A 283 -9.86 3.63 0.08
CA ILE A 283 -8.52 4.06 0.50
C ILE A 283 -8.49 5.58 0.43
N VAL A 284 -8.28 6.24 1.56
CA VAL A 284 -8.39 7.71 1.68
C VAL A 284 -7.29 8.29 2.55
N GLU A 285 -6.96 9.56 2.37
CA GLU A 285 -5.97 10.25 3.21
C GLU A 285 -6.58 10.69 4.54
N ARG A 286 -7.85 11.12 4.55
CA ARG A 286 -8.54 11.62 5.75
C ARG A 286 -9.83 10.85 6.02
N ALA A 287 -10.07 10.53 7.29
CA ALA A 287 -11.25 9.79 7.73
C ALA A 287 -12.57 10.48 7.33
N ALA A 288 -12.60 11.82 7.29
CA ALA A 288 -13.78 12.59 6.89
C ALA A 288 -14.25 12.27 5.46
N GLU A 289 -13.33 11.86 4.57
CA GLU A 289 -13.65 11.54 3.18
C GLU A 289 -14.51 10.27 3.07
N LEU A 290 -14.45 9.36 4.05
CA LEU A 290 -15.26 8.14 4.05
C LEU A 290 -16.76 8.43 4.08
N ALA A 291 -17.17 9.51 4.75
CA ALA A 291 -18.57 9.88 4.88
C ALA A 291 -19.19 10.37 3.55
N ASP A 292 -18.35 10.88 2.64
CA ASP A 292 -18.79 11.40 1.34
C ASP A 292 -18.80 10.32 0.25
N LEU A 293 -18.28 9.13 0.52
CA LEU A 293 -18.22 8.02 -0.44
C LEU A 293 -19.47 7.14 -0.32
N PRO A 294 -20.17 6.85 -1.43
CA PRO A 294 -21.33 5.98 -1.39
C PRO A 294 -20.91 4.54 -1.11
N ALA A 295 -21.69 3.86 -0.28
CA ALA A 295 -21.53 2.42 -0.04
C ALA A 295 -22.04 1.63 -1.24
N ASP A 296 -21.29 0.61 -1.65
CA ASP A 296 -21.72 -0.29 -2.71
C ASP A 296 -22.69 -1.33 -2.14
N ILE A 297 -23.98 -1.15 -2.41
CA ILE A 297 -25.06 -2.07 -2.05
C ILE A 297 -25.93 -2.29 -3.28
N LEU A 298 -26.12 -3.56 -3.64
CA LEU A 298 -26.90 -3.99 -4.78
C LEU A 298 -28.39 -4.05 -4.43
N LEU A 299 -29.07 -2.92 -4.51
CA LEU A 299 -30.51 -2.82 -4.23
C LEU A 299 -31.36 -3.14 -5.47
N THR A 300 -30.90 -2.75 -6.65
CA THR A 300 -31.58 -3.04 -7.92
C THR A 300 -30.92 -4.23 -8.60
N ARG A 301 -31.71 -5.29 -8.82
CA ARG A 301 -31.25 -6.52 -9.49
C ARG A 301 -31.30 -6.35 -11.00
N LEU A 302 -30.30 -6.87 -11.71
CA LEU A 302 -30.21 -6.74 -13.17
C LEU A 302 -31.38 -7.44 -13.88
N ASN A 303 -31.80 -8.60 -13.36
CA ASN A 303 -32.87 -9.41 -13.95
C ASN A 303 -34.25 -8.71 -13.93
N SER A 304 -34.46 -7.70 -13.09
CA SER A 304 -35.67 -6.87 -13.13
C SER A 304 -35.77 -6.01 -14.39
N PHE A 305 -34.65 -5.78 -15.07
CA PHE A 305 -34.53 -4.97 -16.28
C PHE A 305 -33.84 -5.76 -17.41
N ALA A 306 -34.07 -7.07 -17.46
CA ALA A 306 -33.57 -7.92 -18.53
C ALA A 306 -34.64 -8.91 -19.00
N THR A 307 -34.81 -9.02 -20.31
CA THR A 307 -35.70 -9.99 -20.96
C THR A 307 -34.91 -10.70 -22.04
N ASP A 308 -34.97 -12.03 -22.08
CA ASP A 308 -34.25 -12.86 -23.05
C ASP A 308 -32.75 -12.51 -23.12
N HIS A 309 -32.14 -12.30 -21.95
CA HIS A 309 -30.74 -11.90 -21.76
C HIS A 309 -30.34 -10.53 -22.33
N ILE A 310 -31.31 -9.71 -22.76
CA ILE A 310 -31.10 -8.34 -23.22
C ILE A 310 -31.55 -7.36 -22.13
N PHE A 311 -30.72 -6.38 -21.82
CA PHE A 311 -31.07 -5.29 -20.92
C PHE A 311 -32.17 -4.41 -21.55
N THR A 312 -33.26 -4.20 -20.83
CA THR A 312 -34.45 -3.46 -21.27
C THR A 312 -34.61 -2.09 -20.60
N GLY A 313 -33.75 -1.75 -19.65
CA GLY A 313 -33.70 -0.43 -19.02
C GLY A 313 -33.09 0.65 -19.91
N ALA A 314 -32.96 1.87 -19.36
CA ALA A 314 -32.38 3.01 -20.08
C ALA A 314 -30.87 3.05 -19.89
N TYR A 315 -30.09 3.03 -20.99
CA TYR A 315 -28.64 3.22 -20.92
C TYR A 315 -28.29 4.72 -20.93
N ALA A 316 -27.69 5.19 -19.84
CA ALA A 316 -27.20 6.57 -19.67
C ALA A 316 -25.67 6.58 -19.38
N GLY A 317 -24.94 5.64 -19.97
CA GLY A 317 -23.49 5.52 -19.86
C GLY A 317 -22.72 6.21 -20.99
N PRO A 318 -21.38 6.04 -21.03
CA PRO A 318 -20.55 6.60 -22.10
C PRO A 318 -20.96 6.05 -23.48
N GLY A 319 -21.03 6.95 -24.46
CA GLY A 319 -21.14 6.66 -25.90
C GLY A 319 -19.95 7.24 -26.66
N ARG A 320 -20.08 7.46 -27.97
CA ARG A 320 -19.16 8.32 -28.73
C ARG A 320 -19.55 9.79 -28.60
N GLY A 321 -20.86 10.06 -28.50
CA GLY A 321 -21.41 11.41 -28.33
C GLY A 321 -21.35 12.27 -29.60
N ASP A 322 -21.91 13.47 -29.53
CA ASP A 322 -22.11 14.35 -30.70
C ASP A 322 -20.83 15.04 -31.21
N ILE A 323 -19.75 15.05 -30.40
CA ILE A 323 -18.51 15.82 -30.66
C ILE A 323 -17.38 14.96 -31.28
N GLN A 324 -17.68 13.79 -31.85
CA GLN A 324 -16.68 12.84 -32.40
C GLN A 324 -15.61 12.36 -31.40
N ASP A 325 -15.86 12.39 -30.09
CA ASP A 325 -14.97 11.79 -29.11
C ASP A 325 -15.01 10.25 -29.20
N SER A 326 -13.88 9.58 -28.94
CA SER A 326 -13.90 8.12 -28.88
C SER A 326 -14.49 7.64 -27.55
N PHE A 327 -15.16 6.48 -27.56
CA PHE A 327 -15.68 5.85 -26.34
C PHE A 327 -14.60 5.68 -25.26
N GLU A 328 -13.37 5.34 -25.67
CA GLU A 328 -12.22 5.20 -24.77
C GLU A 328 -11.85 6.53 -24.09
N GLN A 329 -11.90 7.64 -24.82
CA GLN A 329 -11.63 8.98 -24.25
C GLN A 329 -12.71 9.39 -23.24
N ASN A 330 -13.98 9.10 -23.53
CA ASN A 330 -15.08 9.32 -22.58
C ASN A 330 -14.85 8.57 -21.28
N LEU A 331 -14.49 7.30 -21.39
CA LEU A 331 -14.21 6.46 -20.23
C LEU A 331 -12.96 6.94 -19.47
N ALA A 332 -11.91 7.35 -20.17
CA ALA A 332 -10.69 7.93 -19.57
C ALA A 332 -11.01 9.15 -18.71
N ARG A 333 -11.86 10.07 -19.20
CA ARG A 333 -12.30 11.25 -18.44
C ARG A 333 -13.07 10.87 -17.18
N MET A 334 -13.92 9.83 -17.24
CA MET A 334 -14.62 9.33 -16.06
C MET A 334 -13.63 8.85 -14.98
N PHE A 335 -12.60 8.11 -15.38
CA PHE A 335 -11.55 7.63 -14.47
C PHE A 335 -10.57 8.71 -14.01
N ALA A 336 -10.53 9.90 -14.63
CA ALA A 336 -9.73 11.01 -14.10
C ALA A 336 -10.21 11.48 -12.73
N THR A 337 -11.47 11.21 -12.36
CA THR A 337 -12.01 11.55 -11.04
C THR A 337 -11.80 10.42 -10.04
N GLY A 338 -11.35 10.74 -8.82
CA GLY A 338 -11.17 9.76 -7.75
C GLY A 338 -12.46 9.15 -7.19
N ALA A 339 -13.61 9.76 -7.52
CA ALA A 339 -14.94 9.27 -7.15
C ALA A 339 -15.40 8.06 -7.99
N THR A 340 -14.78 7.85 -9.16
CA THR A 340 -15.03 6.70 -10.02
C THR A 340 -14.28 5.48 -9.46
N PRO A 341 -14.98 4.37 -9.16
CA PRO A 341 -14.34 3.16 -8.66
C PRO A 341 -13.24 2.63 -9.59
N ARG A 342 -12.13 2.18 -9.02
CA ARG A 342 -11.03 1.53 -9.72
C ARG A 342 -11.31 0.05 -9.91
N LEU A 343 -10.87 -0.47 -11.05
CA LEU A 343 -11.06 -1.85 -11.45
C LEU A 343 -9.78 -2.43 -12.02
N SER A 344 -9.48 -3.67 -11.63
CA SER A 344 -8.35 -4.42 -12.15
C SER A 344 -8.67 -5.16 -13.46
N GLY A 345 -7.63 -5.64 -14.15
CA GLY A 345 -7.71 -6.36 -15.42
C GLY A 345 -7.33 -5.50 -16.63
N VAL A 346 -7.02 -6.18 -17.75
CA VAL A 346 -6.47 -5.56 -18.96
C VAL A 346 -7.57 -5.01 -19.90
N GLN A 347 -8.74 -5.64 -19.90
CA GLN A 347 -9.89 -5.24 -20.71
C GLN A 347 -10.49 -3.92 -20.21
N ILE A 348 -10.90 -3.09 -21.17
CA ILE A 348 -11.68 -1.88 -20.91
C ILE A 348 -12.98 -2.27 -20.21
N LYS A 349 -13.28 -1.62 -19.08
CA LYS A 349 -14.49 -1.85 -18.28
C LYS A 349 -14.90 -0.55 -17.60
N ALA A 350 -16.20 -0.36 -17.41
CA ALA A 350 -16.76 0.82 -16.75
C ALA A 350 -17.53 0.42 -15.49
N PRO A 351 -17.29 1.08 -14.34
CA PRO A 351 -18.10 0.89 -13.16
C PRO A 351 -19.44 1.61 -13.31
N MET A 352 -20.54 0.86 -13.15
CA MET A 352 -21.90 1.33 -13.37
C MET A 352 -22.78 1.19 -12.12
N PHE A 353 -23.82 2.01 -12.10
CA PHE A 353 -24.92 2.00 -11.15
C PHE A 353 -26.23 1.76 -11.92
N LEU A 354 -27.02 0.79 -11.49
CA LEU A 354 -28.39 0.59 -11.95
C LEU A 354 -29.36 1.17 -10.92
N ASP A 355 -30.06 2.23 -11.29
CA ASP A 355 -31.03 2.90 -10.42
C ASP A 355 -32.38 2.15 -10.39
N ALA A 356 -33.23 2.47 -9.42
CA ALA A 356 -34.51 1.81 -9.21
C ALA A 356 -35.51 2.00 -10.37
N ASP A 357 -35.32 3.04 -11.19
CA ASP A 357 -36.11 3.30 -12.39
C ASP A 357 -35.64 2.53 -13.63
N GLY A 358 -34.55 1.74 -13.50
CA GLY A 358 -33.96 0.98 -14.59
C GLY A 358 -32.90 1.73 -15.40
N THR A 359 -32.47 2.91 -14.95
CA THR A 359 -31.40 3.64 -15.64
C THR A 359 -30.03 3.11 -15.25
N LEU A 360 -29.24 2.66 -16.24
CA LEU A 360 -27.85 2.21 -16.09
C LEU A 360 -26.88 3.36 -16.43
N MET A 361 -26.16 3.86 -15.43
CA MET A 361 -25.31 5.05 -15.54
C MET A 361 -23.94 4.85 -14.87
N PRO A 362 -22.94 5.71 -15.12
CA PRO A 362 -21.66 5.64 -14.43
C PRO A 362 -21.77 5.68 -12.90
N ALA A 363 -20.97 4.89 -12.20
CA ALA A 363 -20.93 4.86 -10.73
C ALA A 363 -20.12 6.02 -10.11
N THR A 364 -19.84 7.09 -10.85
CA THR A 364 -19.11 8.27 -10.35
C THR A 364 -19.95 8.98 -9.30
N GLY A 365 -19.52 8.93 -8.03
CA GLY A 365 -20.30 9.46 -6.91
C GLY A 365 -21.61 8.70 -6.60
N LYS A 366 -21.80 7.51 -7.18
CA LYS A 366 -22.97 6.64 -6.97
C LYS A 366 -22.52 5.24 -6.53
N PRO A 367 -23.40 4.42 -5.91
CA PRO A 367 -23.07 3.04 -5.57
C PRO A 367 -22.60 2.27 -6.80
N PHE A 368 -21.51 1.53 -6.68
CA PHE A 368 -20.98 0.74 -7.78
C PHE A 368 -21.56 -0.67 -7.71
N THR A 369 -22.52 -0.96 -8.57
CA THR A 369 -23.34 -2.18 -8.49
C THR A 369 -23.15 -3.12 -9.67
N HIS A 370 -22.73 -2.60 -10.82
CA HIS A 370 -22.64 -3.37 -12.06
C HIS A 370 -21.37 -3.01 -12.83
N ILE A 371 -20.74 -3.97 -13.50
CA ILE A 371 -19.59 -3.76 -14.38
C ILE A 371 -20.07 -3.82 -15.82
N LEU A 372 -19.82 -2.76 -16.59
CA LEU A 372 -20.05 -2.75 -18.04
C LEU A 372 -18.76 -3.10 -18.76
N LYS A 373 -18.83 -4.11 -19.61
CA LYS A 373 -17.74 -4.60 -20.46
C LYS A 373 -18.06 -4.29 -21.92
N PRO A 374 -17.55 -3.18 -22.46
CA PRO A 374 -17.73 -2.84 -23.87
C PRO A 374 -17.05 -3.86 -24.78
N ALA A 375 -17.45 -3.84 -26.05
CA ALA A 375 -16.75 -4.56 -27.10
C ALA A 375 -15.29 -4.10 -27.21
N GLY A 376 -14.40 -5.06 -27.46
CA GLY A 376 -12.99 -4.76 -27.73
C GLY A 376 -12.80 -4.12 -29.11
N THR A 377 -11.59 -3.64 -29.35
CA THR A 377 -11.15 -3.12 -30.64
C THR A 377 -10.22 -4.13 -31.34
N SER A 378 -9.88 -3.88 -32.60
CA SER A 378 -8.85 -4.65 -33.34
C SER A 378 -9.14 -6.15 -33.43
N GLY A 379 -10.39 -6.54 -33.71
CA GLY A 379 -10.77 -7.96 -33.89
C GLY A 379 -11.35 -8.63 -32.63
N PHE A 380 -11.49 -7.88 -31.54
CA PHE A 380 -12.09 -8.33 -30.27
C PHE A 380 -13.53 -7.79 -30.06
N GLU A 381 -14.21 -7.37 -31.13
CA GLU A 381 -15.55 -6.78 -31.07
C GLU A 381 -16.60 -7.78 -30.56
N ALA A 382 -16.37 -9.09 -30.78
CA ALA A 382 -17.24 -10.17 -30.32
C ALA A 382 -17.08 -10.52 -28.83
N LEU A 383 -16.15 -9.90 -28.10
CA LEU A 383 -15.82 -10.28 -26.72
C LEU A 383 -17.03 -10.33 -25.77
N PRO A 384 -17.94 -9.34 -25.74
CA PRO A 384 -19.15 -9.39 -24.91
C PRO A 384 -20.07 -10.58 -25.24
N ALA A 385 -20.20 -10.94 -26.51
CA ALA A 385 -21.02 -12.05 -26.98
C ALA A 385 -20.46 -13.41 -26.53
N ILE A 386 -19.13 -13.57 -26.67
CA ILE A 386 -18.42 -14.79 -26.29
C ILE A 386 -18.41 -14.98 -24.79
N GLU A 387 -18.19 -13.90 -24.03
CA GLU A 387 -18.27 -13.95 -22.57
C GLU A 387 -19.69 -14.29 -22.11
N TRP A 388 -20.71 -13.64 -22.68
CA TRP A 388 -22.11 -13.98 -22.40
C TRP A 388 -22.40 -15.47 -22.61
N GLN A 389 -22.03 -16.02 -23.78
CA GLN A 389 -22.29 -17.43 -24.09
C GLN A 389 -21.51 -18.37 -23.17
N SER A 390 -20.27 -18.02 -22.81
CA SER A 390 -19.46 -18.81 -21.88
C SER A 390 -20.09 -18.86 -20.49
N MET A 391 -20.61 -17.73 -20.02
CA MET A 391 -21.26 -17.62 -18.72
C MET A 391 -22.61 -18.32 -18.66
N GLU A 392 -23.42 -18.27 -19.73
CA GLU A 392 -24.67 -19.03 -19.81
C GLU A 392 -24.43 -20.54 -19.92
N LEU A 393 -23.40 -20.97 -20.66
CA LEU A 393 -22.98 -22.37 -20.67
C LEU A 393 -22.47 -22.81 -19.29
N ALA A 394 -21.77 -21.96 -18.55
CA ALA A 394 -21.38 -22.23 -17.18
C ALA A 394 -22.60 -22.38 -16.25
N ARG A 395 -23.60 -21.50 -16.39
CA ARG A 395 -24.88 -21.60 -15.65
C ARG A 395 -25.58 -22.93 -15.94
N ALA A 396 -25.70 -23.30 -17.21
CA ALA A 396 -26.29 -24.58 -17.63
C ALA A 396 -25.49 -25.79 -17.12
N ALA A 397 -24.17 -25.66 -17.00
CA ALA A 397 -23.28 -26.66 -16.43
C ALA A 397 -23.32 -26.72 -14.88
N GLY A 398 -24.17 -25.91 -14.24
CA GLY A 398 -24.43 -25.92 -12.80
C GLY A 398 -23.39 -25.16 -11.98
N PHE A 399 -22.74 -24.15 -12.55
CA PHE A 399 -21.95 -23.18 -11.79
C PHE A 399 -22.82 -22.03 -11.30
N THR A 400 -22.49 -21.49 -10.13
CA THR A 400 -22.96 -20.16 -9.74
C THR A 400 -22.24 -19.12 -10.58
N VAL A 401 -23.01 -18.30 -11.29
CA VAL A 401 -22.51 -17.17 -12.09
C VAL A 401 -23.31 -15.91 -11.71
N PRO A 402 -22.70 -14.71 -11.79
CA PRO A 402 -23.45 -13.46 -11.65
C PRO A 402 -24.54 -13.32 -12.71
N GLU A 403 -25.53 -12.49 -12.39
CA GLU A 403 -26.51 -12.06 -13.39
C GLU A 403 -25.81 -11.21 -14.46
N ILE A 404 -26.13 -11.47 -15.71
CA ILE A 404 -25.54 -10.81 -16.87
C ILE A 404 -26.61 -10.48 -17.90
N ALA A 405 -26.38 -9.42 -18.68
CA ALA A 405 -27.23 -9.07 -19.82
C ALA A 405 -26.43 -8.36 -20.89
N LEU A 406 -26.82 -8.53 -22.15
CA LEU A 406 -26.28 -7.73 -23.25
C LEU A 406 -26.98 -6.36 -23.29
N VAL A 407 -26.19 -5.30 -23.39
CA VAL A 407 -26.65 -3.92 -23.42
C VAL A 407 -26.55 -3.38 -24.84
N ALA A 408 -27.64 -2.77 -25.31
CA ALA A 408 -27.66 -1.99 -26.54
C ALA A 408 -26.83 -0.72 -26.34
N MET A 409 -25.73 -0.59 -27.09
CA MET A 409 -24.88 0.59 -27.02
C MET A 409 -25.33 1.64 -28.04
N PRO A 410 -25.19 2.95 -27.72
CA PRO A 410 -25.53 4.03 -28.64
C PRO A 410 -24.57 4.08 -29.85
N ASP A 411 -24.86 4.97 -30.80
CA ASP A 411 -23.95 5.35 -31.91
C ASP A 411 -23.51 4.18 -32.81
N GLY A 412 -24.36 3.15 -32.93
CA GLY A 412 -24.07 1.94 -33.72
C GLY A 412 -22.93 1.09 -33.16
N MET A 413 -22.54 1.31 -31.90
CA MET A 413 -21.52 0.51 -31.24
C MET A 413 -21.98 -0.94 -31.05
N PRO A 414 -21.06 -1.93 -31.09
CA PRO A 414 -21.40 -3.29 -30.74
C PRO A 414 -21.92 -3.37 -29.30
N ALA A 415 -22.73 -4.40 -29.02
CA ALA A 415 -23.30 -4.60 -27.70
C ALA A 415 -22.20 -4.76 -26.62
N ALA A 416 -22.49 -4.23 -25.43
CA ALA A 416 -21.66 -4.45 -24.25
C ALA A 416 -22.28 -5.56 -23.38
N LEU A 417 -21.50 -6.13 -22.46
CA LEU A 417 -21.99 -7.04 -21.43
C LEU A 417 -22.06 -6.28 -20.11
N VAL A 418 -23.23 -6.24 -19.47
CA VAL A 418 -23.34 -5.77 -18.08
C VAL A 418 -23.36 -6.97 -17.15
N VAL A 419 -22.58 -6.89 -16.08
CA VAL A 419 -22.41 -7.94 -15.07
C VAL A 419 -22.77 -7.38 -13.71
N GLU A 420 -23.66 -8.07 -13.00
CA GLU A 420 -24.03 -7.74 -11.64
C GLU A 420 -22.92 -8.14 -10.66
N ARG A 421 -22.53 -7.23 -9.76
CA ARG A 421 -21.50 -7.52 -8.75
C ARG A 421 -22.03 -8.49 -7.68
N PHE A 422 -21.21 -9.48 -7.33
CA PHE A 422 -21.51 -10.49 -6.31
C PHE A 422 -20.67 -10.34 -5.03
N ASP A 423 -19.73 -9.39 -5.01
CA ASP A 423 -18.81 -9.10 -3.91
C ASP A 423 -19.36 -8.02 -2.94
N ILE A 424 -20.64 -7.68 -3.07
CA ILE A 424 -21.33 -6.63 -2.32
C ILE A 424 -22.64 -7.12 -1.72
N ARG A 425 -23.14 -6.39 -0.72
CA ARG A 425 -24.40 -6.69 -0.02
C ARG A 425 -25.59 -6.46 -0.94
N THR A 426 -26.66 -7.22 -0.74
CA THR A 426 -27.91 -7.12 -1.52
C THR A 426 -29.07 -6.48 -0.75
N SER A 427 -28.84 -6.04 0.49
CA SER A 427 -29.83 -5.36 1.33
C SER A 427 -29.16 -4.38 2.28
N LEU A 428 -29.88 -3.35 2.69
CA LEU A 428 -29.45 -2.39 3.73
C LEU A 428 -29.39 -3.04 5.13
N ASP A 429 -30.17 -4.10 5.35
CA ASP A 429 -30.19 -4.84 6.60
C ASP A 429 -29.05 -5.87 6.70
N ASP A 430 -28.42 -6.20 5.57
CA ASP A 430 -27.26 -7.08 5.56
C ASP A 430 -26.03 -6.34 6.11
N ARG A 431 -25.54 -6.81 7.26
CA ARG A 431 -24.38 -6.23 7.94
C ARG A 431 -23.07 -6.97 7.63
N ARG A 432 -23.11 -8.06 6.85
CA ARG A 432 -21.92 -8.87 6.54
C ARG A 432 -20.94 -8.09 5.69
N CYS A 433 -19.64 -8.23 5.94
CA CYS A 433 -18.62 -7.67 5.07
C CYS A 433 -18.16 -8.74 4.08
N LEU A 434 -18.30 -8.45 2.79
CA LEU A 434 -17.88 -9.33 1.69
C LEU A 434 -16.56 -8.83 1.11
N ALA A 435 -15.66 -9.75 0.77
CA ALA A 435 -14.45 -9.45 0.03
C ALA A 435 -14.11 -10.57 -0.96
N LEU A 436 -13.85 -10.16 -2.21
CA LEU A 436 -13.31 -11.00 -3.26
C LEU A 436 -11.78 -10.90 -3.24
N GLU A 437 -11.11 -12.01 -3.00
CA GLU A 437 -9.65 -12.09 -3.05
C GLU A 437 -9.23 -13.11 -4.12
N ASP A 438 -8.47 -12.64 -5.13
CA ASP A 438 -8.01 -13.48 -6.23
C ASP A 438 -6.80 -14.36 -5.86
N MET A 439 -6.49 -15.35 -6.69
CA MET A 439 -5.41 -16.29 -6.41
C MET A 439 -4.02 -15.69 -6.57
N THR A 440 -3.85 -14.53 -7.23
CA THR A 440 -2.56 -13.82 -7.18
C THR A 440 -2.30 -13.31 -5.77
N SER A 441 -3.30 -12.67 -5.14
CA SER A 441 -3.25 -12.23 -3.75
C SER A 441 -3.07 -13.41 -2.79
N VAL A 442 -3.89 -14.45 -2.91
CA VAL A 442 -3.84 -15.61 -2.00
C VAL A 442 -2.47 -16.31 -2.03
N LEU A 443 -1.86 -16.43 -3.21
CA LEU A 443 -0.59 -17.12 -3.40
C LEU A 443 0.64 -16.20 -3.22
N GLY A 444 0.45 -14.89 -3.00
CA GLY A 444 1.54 -13.91 -2.92
C GLY A 444 2.30 -13.77 -4.24
N VAL A 445 1.61 -13.95 -5.38
CA VAL A 445 2.15 -13.80 -6.73
C VAL A 445 1.84 -12.39 -7.21
N ARG A 446 2.77 -11.73 -7.90
CA ARG A 446 2.56 -10.37 -8.45
C ARG A 446 1.48 -10.38 -9.51
N ALA A 447 0.77 -9.26 -9.67
CA ALA A 447 -0.29 -9.15 -10.67
C ALA A 447 0.21 -9.40 -12.11
N GLU A 448 1.42 -8.92 -12.43
CA GLU A 448 2.10 -9.16 -13.72
C GLU A 448 2.39 -10.64 -14.00
N ASP A 449 2.53 -11.45 -12.95
CA ASP A 449 2.85 -12.88 -13.01
C ASP A 449 1.59 -13.76 -12.95
N LYS A 450 0.41 -13.22 -13.27
CA LYS A 450 -0.89 -13.91 -13.19
C LYS A 450 -0.99 -15.24 -13.95
N TYR A 451 -0.10 -15.47 -14.93
CA TYR A 451 -0.02 -16.72 -15.71
C TYR A 451 0.96 -17.77 -15.14
N THR A 452 1.73 -17.45 -14.09
CA THR A 452 2.82 -18.31 -13.56
C THR A 452 2.35 -19.41 -12.56
N GLY A 453 1.04 -19.71 -12.55
CA GLY A 453 0.40 -20.63 -11.60
C GLY A 453 0.06 -22.02 -12.18
N THR A 454 -0.41 -22.91 -11.31
CA THR A 454 -0.99 -24.20 -11.70
C THR A 454 -2.24 -24.49 -10.89
N MET A 455 -3.12 -25.37 -11.39
CA MET A 455 -4.32 -25.77 -10.65
C MET A 455 -3.99 -26.46 -9.32
N GLU A 456 -2.87 -27.19 -9.24
CA GLU A 456 -2.41 -27.83 -8.00
C GLU A 456 -2.02 -26.81 -6.92
N ARG A 457 -1.41 -25.68 -7.32
CA ARG A 457 -1.09 -24.59 -6.37
C ARG A 457 -2.37 -23.97 -5.81
N ILE A 458 -3.39 -23.78 -6.64
CA ILE A 458 -4.71 -23.30 -6.20
C ILE A 458 -5.36 -24.33 -5.27
N ALA A 459 -5.31 -25.62 -5.61
CA ALA A 459 -5.85 -26.68 -4.77
C ALA A 459 -5.19 -26.71 -3.37
N GLY A 460 -3.88 -26.55 -3.30
CA GLY A 460 -3.14 -26.47 -2.03
C GLY A 460 -3.57 -25.28 -1.17
N ALA A 461 -3.77 -24.11 -1.79
CA ALA A 461 -4.26 -22.92 -1.10
C ALA A 461 -5.70 -23.09 -0.60
N LEU A 462 -6.61 -23.58 -1.46
CA LEU A 462 -8.01 -23.81 -1.10
C LEU A 462 -8.18 -24.82 0.04
N ARG A 463 -7.37 -25.88 0.07
CA ARG A 463 -7.42 -26.89 1.13
C ARG A 463 -7.18 -26.27 2.52
N THR A 464 -6.38 -25.22 2.59
CA THR A 464 -6.03 -24.55 3.85
C THR A 464 -6.97 -23.38 4.16
N LEU A 465 -7.42 -22.68 3.12
CA LEU A 465 -8.13 -21.41 3.25
C LEU A 465 -9.66 -21.58 3.28
N SER A 466 -10.20 -22.57 2.58
CA SER A 466 -11.65 -22.75 2.42
C SER A 466 -12.30 -23.25 3.70
N THR A 467 -13.49 -22.72 3.97
CA THR A 467 -14.39 -23.21 5.03
C THR A 467 -15.07 -24.53 4.71
N ASP A 468 -14.97 -25.00 3.46
CA ASP A 468 -15.49 -26.28 2.98
C ASP A 468 -14.61 -26.75 1.81
N ALA A 469 -13.42 -27.23 2.18
CA ALA A 469 -12.35 -27.55 1.24
C ALA A 469 -12.74 -28.64 0.24
N ASP A 470 -13.44 -29.70 0.67
CA ASP A 470 -13.78 -30.82 -0.21
C ASP A 470 -14.72 -30.37 -1.35
N ALA A 471 -15.73 -29.56 -1.03
CA ALA A 471 -16.63 -29.00 -2.04
C ALA A 471 -15.91 -28.03 -2.98
N ASP A 472 -15.01 -27.19 -2.45
CA ASP A 472 -14.26 -26.22 -3.26
C ASP A 472 -13.20 -26.88 -4.15
N LEU A 473 -12.60 -28.00 -3.71
CA LEU A 473 -11.69 -28.80 -4.54
C LEU A 473 -12.43 -29.51 -5.68
N LEU A 474 -13.63 -30.04 -5.43
CA LEU A 474 -14.51 -30.55 -6.49
C LEU A 474 -14.94 -29.45 -7.46
N LEU A 475 -15.25 -28.25 -6.95
CA LEU A 475 -15.57 -27.10 -7.78
C LEU A 475 -14.36 -26.63 -8.62
N LEU A 476 -13.15 -26.69 -8.06
CA LEU A 476 -11.91 -26.40 -8.79
C LEU A 476 -11.69 -27.40 -9.94
N LEU A 477 -11.88 -28.70 -9.70
CA LEU A 477 -11.85 -29.72 -10.75
C LEU A 477 -12.86 -29.41 -11.86
N ARG A 478 -14.10 -29.07 -11.49
CA ARG A 478 -15.14 -28.71 -12.46
C ARG A 478 -14.76 -27.45 -13.24
N ARG A 479 -14.24 -26.41 -12.59
CA ARG A 479 -13.78 -25.17 -13.26
C ARG A 479 -12.66 -25.44 -14.26
N ALA A 480 -11.67 -26.24 -13.85
CA ALA A 480 -10.56 -26.63 -14.70
C ALA A 480 -11.02 -27.39 -15.96
N LEU A 481 -11.92 -28.36 -15.78
CA LEU A 481 -12.51 -29.10 -16.89
C LEU A 481 -13.38 -28.21 -17.78
N PHE A 482 -14.18 -27.31 -17.19
CA PHE A 482 -15.01 -26.38 -17.95
C PHE A 482 -14.17 -25.45 -18.82
N ALA A 483 -13.13 -24.82 -18.26
CA ALA A 483 -12.21 -23.96 -19.01
C ALA A 483 -11.54 -24.71 -20.16
N TRP A 484 -11.15 -25.97 -19.95
CA TRP A 484 -10.71 -26.82 -21.05
C TRP A 484 -11.81 -27.04 -22.08
N LEU A 485 -13.02 -27.44 -21.70
CA LEU A 485 -14.07 -27.77 -22.66
C LEU A 485 -14.49 -26.56 -23.53
N ILE A 486 -14.53 -25.35 -22.94
CA ILE A 486 -14.85 -24.14 -23.69
C ILE A 486 -13.64 -23.50 -24.39
N ALA A 487 -12.43 -24.03 -24.22
CA ALA A 487 -11.20 -23.41 -24.73
C ALA A 487 -10.94 -21.99 -24.21
N ASP A 488 -11.01 -21.85 -22.89
CA ASP A 488 -10.64 -20.65 -22.17
C ASP A 488 -9.13 -20.59 -21.93
N GLY A 489 -8.45 -19.79 -22.75
CA GLY A 489 -7.03 -19.51 -22.62
C GLY A 489 -6.71 -18.31 -21.72
N ASP A 490 -7.70 -17.61 -21.17
CA ASP A 490 -7.48 -16.47 -20.27
C ASP A 490 -7.88 -16.74 -18.80
N MET A 491 -8.23 -17.99 -18.47
CA MET A 491 -8.48 -18.45 -17.09
C MET A 491 -7.19 -18.46 -16.22
N HIS A 492 -6.65 -17.29 -15.92
CA HIS A 492 -5.44 -17.08 -15.13
C HIS A 492 -5.73 -16.87 -13.63
N LEU A 493 -4.70 -16.67 -12.79
CA LEU A 493 -4.87 -16.56 -11.34
C LEU A 493 -5.83 -15.45 -10.87
N LYS A 494 -6.01 -14.35 -11.62
CA LYS A 494 -6.98 -13.30 -11.26
C LYS A 494 -8.46 -13.63 -11.57
N ASN A 495 -8.71 -14.64 -12.42
CA ASN A 495 -10.07 -15.12 -12.74
C ASN A 495 -10.47 -16.31 -11.84
N MET A 496 -9.61 -16.64 -10.87
CA MET A 496 -9.84 -17.60 -9.82
C MET A 496 -9.76 -16.84 -8.50
N ALA A 497 -10.83 -16.86 -7.71
CA ALA A 497 -10.90 -16.08 -6.48
C ALA A 497 -11.73 -16.79 -5.42
N VAL A 498 -11.55 -16.37 -4.18
CA VAL A 498 -12.42 -16.73 -3.06
C VAL A 498 -13.28 -15.54 -2.67
N LEU A 499 -14.56 -15.81 -2.37
CA LEU A 499 -15.43 -14.88 -1.70
C LEU A 499 -15.35 -15.14 -0.19
N LYS A 500 -14.91 -14.12 0.54
CA LYS A 500 -14.79 -14.10 1.99
C LYS A 500 -15.94 -13.31 2.58
N ILE A 501 -16.59 -13.87 3.59
CA ILE A 501 -17.71 -13.25 4.31
C ILE A 501 -17.31 -13.16 5.77
N ALA A 502 -17.38 -11.96 6.34
CA ALA A 502 -17.24 -11.73 7.76
C ALA A 502 -18.56 -11.25 8.35
N GLU A 503 -18.97 -11.86 9.45
CA GLU A 503 -20.08 -11.36 10.26
C GLU A 503 -19.61 -10.17 11.12
N PRO A 504 -20.51 -9.22 11.46
CA PRO A 504 -20.17 -8.14 12.37
C PRO A 504 -19.56 -8.66 13.68
N ARG A 505 -18.48 -8.01 14.14
CA ARG A 505 -17.80 -8.29 15.42
C ARG A 505 -17.15 -9.68 15.54
N ARG A 506 -17.09 -10.47 14.45
CA ARG A 506 -16.33 -11.72 14.43
C ARG A 506 -14.85 -11.47 14.15
N ARG A 507 -14.01 -12.31 14.74
CA ARG A 507 -12.55 -12.26 14.59
C ARG A 507 -12.08 -12.94 13.30
N ASP A 508 -12.89 -13.86 12.79
CA ASP A 508 -12.64 -14.70 11.63
C ASP A 508 -13.67 -14.47 10.52
N PHE A 509 -13.35 -14.93 9.32
CA PHE A 509 -14.33 -15.03 8.25
C PHE A 509 -15.31 -16.17 8.58
N SER A 510 -16.61 -15.89 8.54
CA SER A 510 -17.65 -16.91 8.73
C SER A 510 -17.77 -17.84 7.55
N SER A 511 -17.37 -17.39 6.36
CA SER A 511 -17.31 -18.18 5.14
C SER A 511 -16.13 -17.74 4.29
N VAL A 512 -15.38 -18.71 3.77
CA VAL A 512 -14.38 -18.51 2.73
C VAL A 512 -14.60 -19.63 1.73
N ARG A 513 -15.10 -19.26 0.55
CA ARG A 513 -15.50 -20.22 -0.51
C ARG A 513 -15.00 -19.74 -1.86
N MET A 514 -14.79 -20.65 -2.79
CA MET A 514 -14.59 -20.26 -4.20
C MET A 514 -15.70 -19.32 -4.66
N ALA A 515 -15.32 -18.21 -5.29
CA ALA A 515 -16.27 -17.21 -5.79
C ALA A 515 -17.21 -17.81 -6.87
N PRO A 516 -18.28 -17.11 -7.26
CA PRO A 516 -18.97 -17.38 -8.53
C PRO A 516 -17.99 -17.41 -9.72
N LEU A 517 -18.33 -18.12 -10.80
CA LEU A 517 -17.54 -18.12 -12.03
C LEU A 517 -17.81 -16.81 -12.77
N TYR A 518 -16.75 -16.10 -13.16
CA TYR A 518 -16.77 -14.82 -13.87
C TYR A 518 -15.62 -14.77 -14.88
N ASP A 519 -15.69 -13.84 -15.83
CA ASP A 519 -14.66 -13.57 -16.84
C ASP A 519 -14.26 -14.84 -17.64
N ALA A 520 -15.21 -15.74 -17.90
CA ALA A 520 -14.99 -16.91 -18.74
C ALA A 520 -15.15 -16.55 -20.22
N VAL A 521 -14.18 -16.95 -21.05
CA VAL A 521 -14.15 -16.57 -22.47
C VAL A 521 -13.53 -17.68 -23.30
N THR A 522 -14.15 -18.02 -24.43
CA THR A 522 -13.49 -18.89 -25.43
C THR A 522 -12.49 -18.07 -26.23
N THR A 523 -11.20 -18.18 -25.94
CA THR A 523 -10.18 -17.33 -26.58
C THR A 523 -9.90 -17.72 -28.03
N ARG A 524 -10.08 -19.01 -28.37
CA ARG A 524 -9.75 -19.57 -29.69
C ARG A 524 -10.58 -19.05 -30.86
N VAL A 525 -11.65 -18.31 -30.60
CA VAL A 525 -12.44 -17.67 -31.66
C VAL A 525 -11.82 -16.36 -32.14
N PHE A 526 -10.90 -15.76 -31.39
CA PHE A 526 -10.32 -14.45 -31.74
C PHE A 526 -9.11 -14.56 -32.68
N PRO A 527 -8.82 -13.51 -33.46
CA PRO A 527 -7.65 -13.47 -34.33
C PRO A 527 -6.34 -13.71 -33.57
N ASN A 528 -5.44 -14.47 -34.18
CA ASN A 528 -4.12 -14.85 -33.64
C ASN A 528 -4.15 -15.73 -32.38
N LEU A 529 -5.33 -16.15 -31.92
CA LEU A 529 -5.52 -17.02 -30.75
C LEU A 529 -6.09 -18.40 -31.11
N GLN A 530 -6.12 -18.78 -32.39
CA GLN A 530 -6.74 -20.04 -32.85
C GLN A 530 -6.09 -21.31 -32.26
N HIS A 531 -4.87 -21.20 -31.76
CA HIS A 531 -4.11 -22.25 -31.08
C HIS A 531 -3.80 -21.93 -29.61
N ASP A 532 -4.55 -21.00 -29.03
CA ASP A 532 -4.38 -20.60 -27.64
C ASP A 532 -4.60 -21.78 -26.69
N ARG A 533 -3.88 -21.74 -25.57
CA ARG A 533 -3.73 -22.84 -24.60
C ARG A 533 -4.33 -22.42 -23.26
N MET A 534 -4.60 -23.39 -22.38
CA MET A 534 -5.04 -23.03 -21.04
C MET A 534 -3.98 -22.20 -20.32
N ALA A 535 -4.41 -21.08 -19.72
CA ALA A 535 -3.54 -20.20 -18.94
C ALA A 535 -2.86 -20.91 -17.76
N LEU A 536 -3.60 -21.77 -17.03
CA LEU A 536 -3.09 -22.50 -15.87
C LEU A 536 -2.94 -23.97 -16.17
N LYS A 537 -1.75 -24.49 -15.90
CA LYS A 537 -1.40 -25.89 -16.15
C LYS A 537 -2.12 -26.83 -15.19
N ILE A 538 -2.35 -28.04 -15.69
CA ILE A 538 -2.84 -29.21 -14.96
C ILE A 538 -1.88 -30.34 -15.24
N THR A 539 -1.27 -30.92 -14.20
CA THR A 539 -0.31 -32.02 -14.31
C THR A 539 0.85 -31.73 -15.28
N GLY A 540 1.26 -30.45 -15.35
CA GLY A 540 2.31 -29.97 -16.24
C GLY A 540 1.88 -29.71 -17.69
N LYS A 541 0.60 -29.87 -18.03
CA LYS A 541 0.04 -29.68 -19.37
C LYS A 541 -0.91 -28.48 -19.42
N ASP A 542 -0.97 -27.81 -20.56
CA ASP A 542 -1.87 -26.68 -20.90
C ASP A 542 -2.63 -26.90 -22.21
N GLU A 543 -2.36 -28.01 -22.90
CA GLU A 543 -2.99 -28.41 -24.15
C GLU A 543 -3.15 -29.94 -24.22
N ARG A 544 -3.99 -30.41 -25.16
CA ARG A 544 -4.23 -31.84 -25.42
C ARG A 544 -4.60 -32.64 -24.16
N LEU A 545 -5.35 -32.00 -23.25
CA LEU A 545 -5.78 -32.62 -22.00
C LEU A 545 -6.85 -33.68 -22.27
N LYS A 546 -6.69 -34.84 -21.62
CA LYS A 546 -7.64 -35.95 -21.64
C LYS A 546 -8.24 -36.18 -20.26
N ARG A 547 -9.30 -36.99 -20.15
CA ARG A 547 -9.94 -37.29 -18.86
C ARG A 547 -8.95 -37.82 -17.83
N ALA A 548 -7.98 -38.64 -18.26
CA ALA A 548 -6.91 -39.17 -17.40
C ALA A 548 -6.05 -38.07 -16.74
N ASP A 549 -5.86 -36.92 -17.39
CA ASP A 549 -5.10 -35.79 -16.83
C ASP A 549 -5.89 -35.13 -15.68
N PHE A 550 -7.20 -34.94 -15.86
CA PHE A 550 -8.10 -34.44 -14.81
C PHE A 550 -8.23 -35.41 -13.64
N LYS A 551 -8.25 -36.73 -13.89
CA LYS A 551 -8.21 -37.75 -12.83
C LYS A 551 -6.90 -37.70 -12.03
N ARG A 552 -5.77 -37.48 -12.71
CA ARG A 552 -4.47 -37.32 -12.06
C ARG A 552 -4.44 -36.06 -11.21
N PHE A 553 -4.96 -34.94 -11.73
CA PHE A 553 -5.13 -33.72 -10.96
C PHE A 553 -6.02 -33.93 -9.73
N ALA A 554 -7.18 -34.58 -9.90
CA ALA A 554 -8.09 -34.88 -8.81
C ALA A 554 -7.41 -35.70 -7.70
N SER A 555 -6.62 -36.70 -8.08
CA SER A 555 -5.81 -37.49 -7.15
C SER A 555 -4.79 -36.62 -6.39
N THR A 556 -4.03 -35.77 -7.09
CA THR A 556 -3.09 -34.81 -6.45
C THR A 556 -3.81 -33.84 -5.51
N ALA A 557 -5.02 -33.41 -5.89
CA ALA A 557 -5.89 -32.55 -5.10
C ALA A 557 -6.57 -33.30 -3.93
N GLY A 558 -6.38 -34.62 -3.78
CA GLY A 558 -6.96 -35.42 -2.69
C GLY A 558 -8.45 -35.72 -2.86
N ILE A 559 -8.98 -35.56 -4.08
CA ILE A 559 -10.39 -35.81 -4.39
C ILE A 559 -10.60 -37.32 -4.60
N PRO A 560 -11.57 -37.96 -3.93
CA PRO A 560 -11.87 -39.37 -4.15
C PRO A 560 -12.21 -39.67 -5.61
N ALA A 561 -11.66 -40.74 -6.18
CA ALA A 561 -11.81 -41.07 -7.60
C ALA A 561 -13.28 -41.15 -8.07
N VAL A 562 -14.16 -41.76 -7.25
CA VAL A 562 -15.59 -41.86 -7.53
C VAL A 562 -16.26 -40.48 -7.60
N ALA A 563 -15.90 -39.58 -6.67
CA ALA A 563 -16.43 -38.21 -6.67
C ALA A 563 -15.92 -37.39 -7.85
N ALA A 564 -14.64 -37.56 -8.22
CA ALA A 564 -14.05 -36.91 -9.38
C ALA A 564 -14.71 -37.37 -10.69
N ASP A 565 -14.85 -38.68 -10.89
CA ASP A 565 -15.51 -39.23 -12.08
C ASP A 565 -16.96 -38.75 -12.17
N ALA A 566 -17.73 -38.82 -11.08
CA ALA A 566 -19.10 -38.33 -11.05
C ALA A 566 -19.20 -36.82 -11.37
N ALA A 567 -18.32 -35.99 -10.80
CA ALA A 567 -18.32 -34.55 -11.04
C ALA A 567 -17.99 -34.20 -12.50
N MET A 568 -17.05 -34.91 -13.13
CA MET A 568 -16.71 -34.74 -14.54
C MET A 568 -17.86 -35.17 -15.45
N ASP A 569 -18.46 -36.34 -15.19
CA ASP A 569 -19.55 -36.88 -16.00
C ASP A 569 -20.79 -35.98 -15.93
N GLN A 570 -21.13 -35.50 -14.73
CA GLN A 570 -22.20 -34.53 -14.52
C GLN A 570 -21.95 -33.22 -15.28
N LEU A 571 -20.73 -32.70 -15.22
CA LEU A 571 -20.36 -31.47 -15.92
C LEU A 571 -20.46 -31.62 -17.44
N VAL A 572 -19.90 -32.70 -18.00
CA VAL A 572 -19.94 -32.98 -19.45
C VAL A 572 -21.37 -33.14 -19.93
N ALA A 573 -22.20 -33.90 -19.20
CA ALA A 573 -23.60 -34.11 -19.54
C ALA A 573 -24.41 -32.79 -19.46
N ALA A 574 -24.19 -31.98 -18.41
CA ALA A 574 -24.86 -30.71 -18.25
C ALA A 574 -24.45 -29.69 -19.32
N LEU A 575 -23.15 -29.60 -19.63
CA LEU A 575 -22.64 -28.73 -20.68
C LEU A 575 -23.14 -29.14 -22.07
N ARG A 576 -23.24 -30.44 -22.37
CA ARG A 576 -23.83 -30.93 -23.62
C ARG A 576 -25.29 -30.49 -23.77
N ARG A 577 -26.11 -30.68 -22.73
CA ARG A 577 -27.50 -30.20 -22.72
C ARG A 577 -27.58 -28.68 -22.86
N GLY A 578 -26.73 -27.95 -22.14
CA GLY A 578 -26.65 -26.50 -22.25
C GLY A 578 -26.30 -26.03 -23.66
N LEU A 579 -25.34 -26.68 -24.32
CA LEU A 579 -24.95 -26.39 -25.69
C LEU A 579 -26.07 -26.67 -26.70
N GLU A 580 -26.95 -27.64 -26.45
CA GLU A 580 -28.10 -27.95 -27.30
C GLU A 580 -29.27 -26.98 -27.07
N GLN A 581 -29.51 -26.60 -25.82
CA GLN A 581 -30.69 -25.84 -25.41
C GLN A 581 -30.50 -24.32 -25.39
N LEU A 582 -29.26 -23.83 -25.25
CA LEU A 582 -28.99 -22.40 -25.17
C LEU A 582 -29.36 -21.73 -26.49
N ALA A 583 -30.44 -20.96 -26.47
CA ALA A 583 -30.85 -20.10 -27.56
C ALA A 583 -30.07 -18.77 -27.49
N PRO A 584 -29.29 -18.40 -28.52
CA PRO A 584 -28.65 -17.09 -28.54
C PRO A 584 -29.72 -15.99 -28.61
N PRO A 585 -29.56 -14.88 -27.89
CA PRO A 585 -30.48 -13.75 -27.96
C PRO A 585 -30.49 -13.18 -29.38
N PRO A 586 -31.55 -12.45 -29.79
CA PRO A 586 -31.68 -11.95 -31.16
C PRO A 586 -30.46 -11.18 -31.68
N ARG A 587 -29.80 -10.41 -30.80
CA ARG A 587 -28.57 -9.64 -31.09
C ARG A 587 -27.32 -10.49 -31.35
N LEU A 588 -27.39 -11.80 -31.11
CA LEU A 588 -26.35 -12.78 -31.45
C LEU A 588 -26.81 -13.71 -32.59
N THR A 589 -27.86 -13.33 -33.32
CA THR A 589 -28.38 -14.05 -34.49
C THR A 589 -28.56 -13.14 -35.71
N ASP A 590 -28.08 -11.90 -35.63
CA ASP A 590 -28.25 -10.84 -36.62
C ASP A 590 -27.19 -10.84 -37.74
N GLY A 591 -26.35 -11.88 -37.80
CA GLY A 591 -25.22 -11.95 -38.73
C GLY A 591 -24.05 -11.02 -38.38
N SER A 592 -24.04 -10.43 -37.18
CA SER A 592 -22.88 -9.68 -36.69
C SER A 592 -21.67 -10.59 -36.48
N VAL A 593 -20.48 -9.97 -36.39
CA VAL A 593 -19.23 -10.66 -36.01
C VAL A 593 -19.40 -11.40 -34.67
N GLY A 594 -20.21 -10.87 -33.74
CA GLY A 594 -20.55 -11.53 -32.48
C GLY A 594 -21.29 -12.85 -32.70
N ALA A 595 -22.30 -12.85 -33.57
CA ALA A 595 -23.08 -14.04 -33.93
C ALA A 595 -22.20 -15.12 -34.57
N GLU A 596 -21.36 -14.74 -35.54
CA GLU A 596 -20.44 -15.66 -36.22
C GLU A 596 -19.44 -16.31 -35.25
N ARG A 597 -18.81 -15.50 -34.39
CA ARG A 597 -17.82 -16.01 -33.42
C ARG A 597 -18.48 -16.89 -32.36
N ALA A 598 -19.71 -16.58 -31.94
CA ALA A 598 -20.48 -17.42 -31.04
C ALA A 598 -20.82 -18.78 -31.68
N ALA A 599 -21.12 -18.84 -32.98
CA ALA A 599 -21.30 -20.12 -33.67
C ALA A 599 -20.01 -20.94 -33.68
N VAL A 600 -18.86 -20.34 -33.99
CA VAL A 600 -17.55 -21.00 -33.94
C VAL A 600 -17.22 -21.50 -32.53
N MET A 601 -17.53 -20.72 -31.49
CA MET A 601 -17.38 -21.16 -30.11
C MET A 601 -18.15 -22.46 -29.85
N ARG A 602 -19.43 -22.54 -30.26
CA ARG A 602 -20.25 -23.74 -30.09
C ARG A 602 -19.66 -24.96 -30.80
N GLU A 603 -19.10 -24.78 -31.99
CA GLU A 603 -18.41 -25.85 -32.73
C GLU A 603 -17.20 -26.37 -31.95
N ILE A 604 -16.36 -25.47 -31.43
CA ILE A 604 -15.19 -25.81 -30.61
C ILE A 604 -15.60 -26.59 -29.36
N VAL A 605 -16.61 -26.10 -28.63
CA VAL A 605 -17.10 -26.76 -27.42
C VAL A 605 -17.68 -28.14 -27.76
N GLY A 606 -18.47 -28.23 -28.83
CA GLY A 606 -19.07 -29.49 -29.30
C GLY A 606 -18.04 -30.52 -29.75
N GLU A 607 -16.95 -30.09 -30.40
CA GLU A 607 -15.82 -30.95 -30.73
C GLU A 607 -15.10 -31.47 -29.48
N ARG A 608 -14.77 -30.58 -28.52
CA ARG A 608 -14.12 -30.99 -27.26
C ARG A 608 -14.99 -31.94 -26.45
N LEU A 609 -16.30 -31.72 -26.38
CA LEU A 609 -17.25 -32.62 -25.71
C LEU A 609 -17.37 -34.00 -26.37
N ARG A 610 -17.19 -34.11 -27.69
CA ARG A 610 -17.21 -35.39 -28.42
C ARG A 610 -15.91 -36.17 -28.29
N THR A 611 -14.80 -35.48 -28.07
CA THR A 611 -13.45 -36.06 -28.05
C THR A 611 -12.88 -36.20 -26.64
N PHE A 612 -13.62 -35.75 -25.62
CA PHE A 612 -13.22 -35.87 -24.22
C PHE A 612 -13.48 -37.28 -23.68
N ASP A 613 -12.49 -38.16 -23.85
CA ASP A 613 -12.42 -39.51 -23.26
C ASP A 613 -11.30 -39.66 -22.21
#